data_AF-A0A948SE83-F1
#
_entry.id   AF-A0A948SE83-F1
#
_cell.length_a   1.000
_cell.length_b   1.000
_cell.length_c   1.000
_cell.angle_alpha   90.00
_cell.angle_beta   90.00
_cell.angle_gamma   90.00
#
_symmetry.space_group_name_H-M   'P 1'
#
loop_
_entity.id
_entity.type
_entity.pdbx_description
1 polymer ?
#
loop_
_entity_poly.entity_id
_entity_poly.type
_entity_poly.pdbx_seq_one_letter_code
_entity_poly.pdbx_strand_id
1 'polypeptide(L)'
;MAAVHPEIALALSRQHIMAPRLLFHAVADAEEACRWRWAMRSAGVPLLELNHAVGDAATNWLQAASDFSAEFLVPVAVFGCSMPERMNLVPLDTEALTGGRTIEDAEWLRTRQVALTRAVETSRLNQECRRSHERKGWIRIGWQPEDVLVVGNGLQLAWSSPLPLRRIRDFAARCPEITLLGPDAEAIAAEVAAQGISVSGWRFAVK
;
A
#
# COMPACT_ATOMS: atom_id res chain seq x y z
N MET A 1 4.36 23.32 17.05
CA MET A 1 3.77 23.20 15.70
C MET A 1 3.70 21.72 15.40
N ALA A 2 2.51 21.17 15.13
CA ALA A 2 2.36 19.76 14.77
C ALA A 2 3.07 19.52 13.43
N ALA A 3 3.96 18.53 13.37
CA ALA A 3 4.67 18.18 12.15
C ALA A 3 3.65 17.75 11.08
N VAL A 4 3.72 18.34 9.89
CA VAL A 4 2.82 18.04 8.77
C VAL A 4 3.22 16.65 8.22
N HIS A 5 2.28 15.80 7.77
CA HIS A 5 2.55 14.42 7.28
C HIS A 5 3.84 14.25 6.43
N PRO A 6 4.19 15.18 5.51
CA PRO A 6 5.44 15.11 4.74
C PRO A 6 6.71 15.20 5.58
N GLU A 7 6.72 15.97 6.67
CA GLU A 7 7.87 16.09 7.57
C GLU A 7 8.11 14.77 8.32
N ILE A 8 7.03 14.14 8.78
CA ILE A 8 7.10 12.83 9.44
C ILE A 8 7.59 11.78 8.45
N ALA A 9 7.02 11.73 7.24
CA ALA A 9 7.46 10.80 6.21
C ALA A 9 8.93 11.01 5.81
N LEU A 10 9.39 12.25 5.67
CA LEU A 10 10.78 12.56 5.35
C LEU A 10 11.76 12.14 6.46
N ALA A 11 11.37 12.31 7.72
CA ALA A 11 12.19 11.88 8.84
C ALA A 11 12.25 10.35 8.96
N LEU A 12 11.12 9.66 8.73
CA LEU A 12 11.07 8.20 8.66
C LEU A 12 11.92 7.65 7.53
N SER A 13 11.90 8.31 6.36
CA SER A 13 12.66 7.85 5.22
C SER A 13 14.15 7.82 5.52
N ARG A 14 14.63 8.68 6.40
CA ARG A 14 16.03 8.80 6.78
C ARG A 14 16.43 7.94 7.96
N GLN A 15 15.59 7.05 8.49
CA GLN A 15 15.96 6.27 9.69
C GLN A 15 16.70 4.97 9.40
N HIS A 16 17.64 4.68 10.30
CA HIS A 16 18.33 3.40 10.45
C HIS A 16 17.98 2.77 11.80
N ILE A 17 17.34 1.61 11.80
CA ILE A 17 16.88 0.89 12.99
C ILE A 17 17.53 -0.49 13.06
N MET A 18 18.19 -0.79 14.18
CA MET A 18 18.94 -2.05 14.40
C MET A 18 18.05 -3.26 14.74
N ALA A 19 16.75 -3.04 14.91
CA ALA A 19 15.76 -4.07 15.16
C ALA A 19 14.55 -3.83 14.26
N PRO A 20 13.80 -4.88 13.87
CA PRO A 20 12.58 -4.70 13.11
C PRO A 20 11.62 -3.75 13.81
N ARG A 21 11.13 -2.73 13.10
CA ARG A 21 10.25 -1.70 13.62
C ARG A 21 9.07 -1.49 12.68
N LEU A 22 7.91 -1.94 13.12
CA LEU A 22 6.63 -1.66 12.50
C LEU A 22 5.99 -0.47 13.21
N LEU A 23 5.66 0.57 12.46
CA LEU A 23 5.00 1.78 12.97
C LEU A 23 3.53 1.70 12.61
N PHE A 24 2.68 1.63 13.61
CA PHE A 24 1.26 1.45 13.44
C PHE A 24 0.55 2.79 13.43
N HIS A 25 -0.36 2.97 12.49
CA HIS A 25 -1.21 4.15 12.48
C HIS A 25 -2.64 3.78 12.14
N ALA A 26 -3.52 4.07 13.10
CA ALA A 26 -4.94 4.06 12.89
C ALA A 26 -5.31 5.44 12.35
N VAL A 27 -5.79 5.48 11.11
CA VAL A 27 -6.20 6.74 10.50
C VAL A 27 -7.63 7.06 10.91
N ALA A 28 -7.89 8.33 11.27
CA ALA A 28 -9.20 8.73 11.79
C ALA A 28 -10.26 8.83 10.69
N ASP A 29 -9.87 9.24 9.48
CA ASP A 29 -10.75 9.34 8.32
C ASP A 29 -10.02 9.08 6.97
N ALA A 30 -10.80 8.99 5.88
CA ALA A 30 -10.28 8.67 4.55
C ALA A 30 -9.38 9.77 3.96
N GLU A 31 -9.63 11.04 4.27
CA GLU A 31 -8.87 12.16 3.73
C GLU A 31 -7.48 12.24 4.38
N GLU A 32 -7.43 12.04 5.70
CA GLU A 32 -6.18 11.88 6.43
C GLU A 32 -5.39 10.67 5.92
N ALA A 33 -6.05 9.57 5.61
CA ALA A 33 -5.40 8.37 5.08
C ALA A 33 -4.75 8.66 3.73
N CYS A 34 -5.49 9.31 2.83
CA CYS A 34 -4.97 9.78 1.55
C CYS A 34 -3.72 10.64 1.70
N ARG A 35 -3.74 11.64 2.60
CA ARG A 35 -2.58 12.53 2.85
C ARG A 35 -1.36 11.76 3.35
N TRP A 36 -1.56 10.83 4.27
CA TRP A 36 -0.47 10.01 4.80
C TRP A 36 0.13 9.09 3.74
N ARG A 37 -0.70 8.41 2.96
CA ARG A 37 -0.25 7.54 1.86
C ARG A 37 0.60 8.31 0.87
N TRP A 38 0.11 9.48 0.48
CA TRP A 38 0.84 10.36 -0.44
C TRP A 38 2.18 10.78 0.15
N ALA A 39 2.22 11.20 1.43
CA ALA A 39 3.45 11.58 2.10
C ALA A 39 4.46 10.43 2.19
N MET A 40 4.04 9.24 2.62
CA MET A 40 4.90 8.05 2.73
C MET A 40 5.47 7.64 1.37
N ARG A 41 4.61 7.58 0.36
CA ARG A 41 5.01 7.23 -1.01
C ARG A 41 5.99 8.25 -1.59
N SER A 42 5.72 9.54 -1.43
CA SER A 42 6.61 10.62 -1.90
C SER A 42 7.96 10.61 -1.19
N ALA A 43 8.00 10.21 0.08
CA ALA A 43 9.25 10.12 0.84
C ALA A 43 9.99 8.79 0.66
N GLY A 44 9.41 7.80 -0.04
CA GLY A 44 10.00 6.45 -0.17
C GLY A 44 10.06 5.72 1.17
N VAL A 45 9.04 5.93 2.02
CA VAL A 45 8.86 5.17 3.26
C VAL A 45 8.08 3.89 2.94
N PRO A 46 8.61 2.73 3.31
CA PRO A 46 7.88 1.47 3.25
C PRO A 46 6.53 1.56 3.95
N LEU A 47 5.45 1.28 3.21
CA LEU A 47 4.08 1.28 3.72
C LEU A 47 3.43 -0.08 3.45
N LEU A 48 2.86 -0.69 4.49
CA LEU A 48 2.00 -1.85 4.41
C LEU A 48 0.59 -1.42 4.82
N GLU A 49 -0.41 -1.67 3.96
CA GLU A 49 -1.80 -1.48 4.36
C GLU A 49 -2.50 -2.82 4.56
N LEU A 50 -2.92 -3.07 5.79
CA LEU A 50 -3.63 -4.29 6.14
C LEU A 50 -5.07 -4.30 5.63
N ASN A 51 -5.71 -3.14 5.44
CA ASN A 51 -7.04 -3.05 4.78
C ASN A 51 -8.08 -4.06 5.30
N HIS A 52 -8.20 -4.21 6.62
CA HIS A 52 -9.07 -5.20 7.27
C HIS A 52 -8.70 -6.68 7.01
N ALA A 53 -7.48 -6.98 6.57
CA ALA A 53 -7.00 -8.35 6.50
C ALA A 53 -7.14 -9.02 7.87
N VAL A 54 -7.66 -10.24 7.88
CA VAL A 54 -7.89 -11.04 9.09
C VAL A 54 -7.13 -12.36 9.03
N GLY A 55 -6.91 -12.95 10.20
CA GLY A 55 -6.30 -14.28 10.35
C GLY A 55 -4.91 -14.38 9.74
N ASP A 56 -4.65 -15.49 9.06
CA ASP A 56 -3.33 -15.84 8.52
C ASP A 56 -2.80 -14.83 7.48
N ALA A 57 -3.69 -14.16 6.76
CA ALA A 57 -3.30 -13.16 5.76
C ALA A 57 -2.60 -11.95 6.42
N ALA A 58 -3.20 -11.42 7.49
CA ALA A 58 -2.61 -10.31 8.24
C ALA A 58 -1.28 -10.73 8.88
N THR A 59 -1.24 -11.90 9.51
CA THR A 59 -0.02 -12.45 10.15
C THR A 59 1.12 -12.57 9.15
N ASN A 60 0.87 -13.15 7.98
CA ASN A 60 1.90 -13.35 6.96
C ASN A 60 2.46 -12.02 6.42
N TRP A 61 1.62 -10.99 6.29
CA TRP A 61 2.07 -9.69 5.79
C TRP A 61 2.81 -8.88 6.84
N LEU A 62 2.37 -8.95 8.09
CA LEU A 62 3.10 -8.37 9.21
C LEU A 62 4.47 -9.02 9.36
N GLN A 63 4.56 -10.34 9.16
CA GLN A 63 5.84 -11.04 9.11
C GLN A 63 6.70 -10.54 7.94
N ALA A 64 6.15 -10.44 6.72
CA ALA A 64 6.88 -9.93 5.57
C ALA A 64 7.39 -8.48 5.77
N ALA A 65 6.58 -7.61 6.37
CA ALA A 65 7.00 -6.25 6.73
C ALA A 65 8.08 -6.24 7.82
N SER A 66 7.99 -7.15 8.79
CA SER A 66 9.01 -7.32 9.83
C SER A 66 10.32 -7.82 9.25
N ASP A 67 10.29 -8.83 8.37
CA ASP A 67 11.46 -9.37 7.69
C ASP A 67 12.12 -8.31 6.81
N PHE A 68 11.31 -7.54 6.07
CA PHE A 68 11.78 -6.40 5.30
C PHE A 68 12.44 -5.33 6.20
N SER A 69 11.79 -4.98 7.31
CA SER A 69 12.34 -4.03 8.28
C SER A 69 13.68 -4.51 8.85
N ALA A 70 13.82 -5.82 9.09
CA ALA A 70 15.04 -6.45 9.56
C ALA A 70 16.16 -6.40 8.51
N GLU A 71 15.85 -6.79 7.28
CA GLU A 71 16.80 -6.88 6.16
C GLU A 71 17.33 -5.49 5.78
N PHE A 72 16.44 -4.50 5.73
CA PHE A 72 16.76 -3.16 5.28
C PHE A 72 16.95 -2.16 6.42
N LEU A 73 16.89 -2.58 7.69
CA LEU A 73 17.16 -1.73 8.86
C LEU A 73 16.35 -0.41 8.87
N VAL A 74 15.08 -0.47 8.48
CA VAL A 74 14.18 0.69 8.32
C VAL A 74 12.84 0.45 8.98
N PRO A 75 12.16 1.51 9.43
CA PRO A 75 10.78 1.35 9.84
C PRO A 75 9.89 1.04 8.63
N VAL A 76 8.87 0.20 8.85
CA VAL A 76 7.75 0.03 7.92
C VAL A 76 6.50 0.61 8.56
N ALA A 77 5.88 1.58 7.90
CA ALA A 77 4.58 2.10 8.30
C ALA A 77 3.50 1.06 8.01
N VAL A 78 2.62 0.79 8.96
CA VAL A 78 1.54 -0.18 8.85
C VAL A 78 0.21 0.50 9.14
N PHE A 79 -0.66 0.57 8.13
CA PHE A 79 -1.99 1.18 8.24
C PHE A 79 -3.07 0.11 8.27
N GLY A 80 -4.07 0.28 9.14
CA GLY A 80 -5.19 -0.65 9.23
C GLY A 80 -6.10 -0.37 10.43
N CYS A 81 -7.39 -0.66 10.26
CA CYS A 81 -8.45 -0.35 11.22
C CYS A 81 -8.62 -1.42 12.32
N SER A 82 -8.00 -2.59 12.16
CA SER A 82 -8.17 -3.75 13.05
C SER A 82 -6.82 -4.37 13.31
N MET A 83 -6.05 -3.73 14.19
CA MET A 83 -4.78 -4.26 14.66
C MET A 83 -5.06 -5.25 15.79
N PRO A 84 -4.47 -6.47 15.77
CA PRO A 84 -4.54 -7.35 16.92
C PRO A 84 -3.95 -6.64 18.14
N GLU A 85 -4.66 -6.66 19.28
CA GLU A 85 -4.26 -6.02 20.55
C GLU A 85 -2.84 -6.38 21.05
N ARG A 86 -2.23 -7.42 20.47
CA ARG A 86 -0.91 -7.95 20.85
C ARG A 86 0.28 -7.39 20.06
N MET A 87 0.06 -6.50 19.08
CA MET A 87 1.19 -5.87 18.39
C MET A 87 1.64 -4.62 19.13
N ASN A 88 2.95 -4.44 19.31
CA ASN A 88 3.52 -3.20 19.83
C ASN A 88 3.20 -2.05 18.87
N LEU A 89 2.09 -1.36 19.14
CA LEU A 89 1.65 -0.19 18.39
C LEU A 89 2.62 0.96 18.71
N VAL A 90 3.56 1.21 17.81
CA VAL A 90 4.29 2.47 17.82
C VAL A 90 3.52 3.44 16.93
N PRO A 91 2.81 4.44 17.48
CA PRO A 91 2.07 5.40 16.66
C PRO A 91 3.00 6.06 15.64
N LEU A 92 2.52 6.30 14.41
CA LEU A 92 3.16 7.29 13.55
C LEU A 92 2.95 8.70 14.14
N ASP A 93 3.76 9.04 15.13
CA ASP A 93 3.86 10.36 15.75
C ASP A 93 5.35 10.76 15.82
N THR A 94 5.63 12.00 16.23
CA THR A 94 6.90 12.61 16.57
C THR A 94 7.90 11.71 17.32
N GLU A 95 7.46 10.71 18.09
CA GLU A 95 8.36 9.67 18.67
C GLU A 95 9.07 8.82 17.60
N ALA A 96 8.50 8.71 16.41
CA ALA A 96 9.18 8.11 15.29
C ALA A 96 10.43 8.93 14.91
N LEU A 97 10.44 10.25 15.10
CA LEU A 97 11.51 11.16 14.66
C LEU A 97 12.82 11.02 15.44
N THR A 98 12.83 10.42 16.63
CA THR A 98 13.85 10.72 17.65
C THR A 98 14.96 9.68 17.86
N GLY A 99 14.92 8.50 17.23
CA GLY A 99 15.70 7.35 17.71
C GLY A 99 16.68 6.64 16.75
N GLY A 100 16.78 7.03 15.48
CA GLY A 100 17.58 6.30 14.46
C GLY A 100 18.77 7.10 13.92
N ARG A 101 19.81 6.42 13.43
CA ARG A 101 20.87 7.10 12.64
C ARG A 101 20.28 7.55 11.30
N THR A 102 20.71 8.71 10.81
CA THR A 102 20.27 9.24 9.52
C THR A 102 20.91 8.50 8.35
N ILE A 103 20.10 8.08 7.39
CA ILE A 103 20.54 7.49 6.12
C ILE A 103 20.34 8.52 5.02
N GLU A 104 21.45 8.99 4.47
CA GLU A 104 21.47 9.99 3.40
C GLU A 104 21.73 9.36 2.02
N ASP A 105 21.97 8.05 1.96
CA ASP A 105 22.24 7.31 0.73
C ASP A 105 20.96 7.10 -0.10
N ALA A 106 20.78 7.92 -1.13
CA ALA A 106 19.64 7.86 -2.02
C ALA A 106 19.50 6.54 -2.80
N GLU A 107 20.62 5.86 -3.13
CA GLU A 107 20.59 4.58 -3.83
C GLU A 107 20.08 3.47 -2.92
N TRP A 108 20.54 3.48 -1.67
CA TRP A 108 20.05 2.57 -0.64
C TRP A 108 18.55 2.78 -0.36
N LEU A 109 18.12 4.05 -0.21
CA LEU A 109 16.71 4.41 -0.02
C LEU A 109 15.82 3.97 -1.19
N ARG A 110 16.34 4.02 -2.42
CA ARG A 110 15.65 3.53 -3.62
C ARG A 110 15.58 2.00 -3.64
N THR A 111 16.68 1.33 -3.30
CA THR A 111 16.78 -0.14 -3.35
C THR A 111 15.77 -0.80 -2.42
N ARG A 112 15.65 -0.31 -1.19
CA ARG A 112 14.63 -0.80 -0.24
C ARG A 112 13.21 -0.59 -0.77
N GLN A 113 12.92 0.58 -1.38
CA GLN A 113 11.60 0.87 -1.92
C GLN A 113 11.23 -0.12 -3.03
N VAL A 114 12.20 -0.46 -3.89
CA VAL A 114 12.05 -1.48 -4.93
C VAL A 114 11.79 -2.86 -4.31
N ALA A 115 12.53 -3.24 -3.28
CA ALA A 115 12.38 -4.54 -2.63
C ALA A 115 11.00 -4.71 -1.97
N LEU A 116 10.50 -3.71 -1.23
CA LEU A 116 9.16 -3.77 -0.65
C LEU A 116 8.09 -3.78 -1.74
N THR A 117 8.23 -2.92 -2.74
CA THR A 117 7.31 -2.87 -3.89
C THR A 117 7.23 -4.24 -4.54
N ARG A 118 8.37 -4.88 -4.79
CA ARG A 118 8.43 -6.22 -5.36
C ARG A 118 7.77 -7.27 -4.46
N ALA A 119 8.04 -7.25 -3.16
CA ALA A 119 7.39 -8.16 -2.21
C ALA A 119 5.86 -8.00 -2.25
N VAL A 120 5.38 -6.75 -2.22
CA VAL A 120 3.97 -6.38 -2.35
C VAL A 120 3.39 -6.84 -3.69
N GLU A 121 4.06 -6.58 -4.81
CA GLU A 121 3.63 -6.98 -6.17
C GLU A 121 3.54 -8.50 -6.36
N THR A 122 4.37 -9.26 -5.64
CA THR A 122 4.35 -10.73 -5.67
C THR A 122 3.35 -11.35 -4.68
N SER A 123 2.77 -10.54 -3.79
CA SER A 123 1.82 -11.01 -2.78
C SER A 123 0.46 -11.40 -3.39
N ARG A 124 -0.34 -12.15 -2.62
CA ARG A 124 -1.73 -12.48 -3.00
C ARG A 124 -2.61 -11.25 -3.26
N LEU A 125 -2.34 -10.15 -2.56
CA LEU A 125 -3.03 -8.87 -2.80
C LEU A 125 -2.80 -8.31 -4.20
N ASN A 126 -1.66 -8.61 -4.81
CA ASN A 126 -1.38 -8.22 -6.19
C ASN A 126 -1.46 -9.50 -7.04
N GLN A 127 -2.64 -10.11 -7.11
CA GLN A 127 -2.90 -11.21 -8.03
C GLN A 127 -3.98 -10.83 -9.03
N GLU A 128 -3.84 -11.41 -10.21
CA GLU A 128 -4.82 -11.31 -11.28
C GLU A 128 -5.63 -12.60 -11.34
N CYS A 129 -6.96 -12.47 -11.22
CA CYS A 129 -7.92 -13.57 -11.31
C CYS A 129 -8.55 -13.56 -12.72
N ARG A 130 -8.56 -14.71 -13.40
CA ARG A 130 -9.03 -14.83 -14.79
C ARG A 130 -10.18 -15.83 -14.93
N ARG A 131 -11.25 -15.41 -15.61
CA ARG A 131 -12.34 -16.24 -16.16
C ARG A 131 -12.40 -16.01 -17.67
N SER A 132 -12.48 -17.08 -18.47
CA SER A 132 -12.38 -16.94 -19.93
C SER A 132 -13.61 -16.25 -20.54
N HIS A 133 -13.36 -15.31 -21.46
CA HIS A 133 -14.30 -14.55 -22.30
C HIS A 133 -15.08 -13.37 -21.71
N GLU A 134 -14.88 -12.99 -20.45
CA GLU A 134 -15.58 -11.85 -19.87
C GLU A 134 -14.88 -10.50 -20.18
N ARG A 135 -15.57 -9.56 -20.85
CA ARG A 135 -15.02 -8.22 -21.19
C ARG A 135 -15.14 -7.20 -20.05
N LYS A 136 -15.85 -7.57 -18.98
CA LYS A 136 -15.99 -6.78 -17.76
C LYS A 136 -15.00 -7.28 -16.73
N GLY A 137 -14.43 -6.37 -15.98
CA GLY A 137 -13.53 -6.71 -14.88
C GLY A 137 -13.71 -5.78 -13.71
N TRP A 138 -13.14 -6.16 -12.57
CA TRP A 138 -13.03 -5.29 -11.42
C TRP A 138 -11.57 -5.12 -11.01
N ILE A 139 -11.28 -3.94 -10.48
CA ILE A 139 -10.05 -3.68 -9.73
C ILE A 139 -10.48 -3.43 -8.29
N ARG A 140 -9.89 -4.15 -7.33
CA ARG A 140 -10.15 -3.94 -5.90
C ARG A 140 -8.89 -3.54 -5.18
N ILE A 141 -9.01 -2.53 -4.33
CA ILE A 141 -7.90 -1.97 -3.58
C ILE A 141 -7.99 -2.46 -2.13
N GLY A 142 -6.89 -3.00 -1.64
CA GLY A 142 -6.80 -3.60 -0.31
C GLY A 142 -7.24 -5.07 -0.25
N TRP A 143 -7.23 -5.60 0.96
CA TRP A 143 -7.62 -6.99 1.21
C TRP A 143 -9.12 -7.17 0.95
N GLN A 144 -9.45 -8.33 0.40
CA GLN A 144 -10.81 -8.75 0.10
C GLN A 144 -10.91 -10.24 0.43
N PRO A 145 -12.05 -10.71 0.96
CA PRO A 145 -12.25 -12.13 1.22
C PRO A 145 -12.20 -12.95 -0.08
N GLU A 146 -11.65 -14.17 -0.01
CA GLU A 146 -11.44 -15.04 -1.18
C GLU A 146 -12.76 -15.34 -1.93
N ASP A 147 -13.87 -15.51 -1.20
CA ASP A 147 -15.21 -15.73 -1.77
C ASP A 147 -15.70 -14.55 -2.64
N VAL A 148 -15.26 -13.33 -2.33
CA VAL A 148 -15.58 -12.16 -3.16
C VAL A 148 -14.64 -12.09 -4.37
N LEU A 149 -13.43 -12.63 -4.29
CA LEU A 149 -12.41 -12.63 -5.34
C LEU A 149 -12.61 -13.72 -6.38
N VAL A 150 -13.28 -14.83 -6.05
CA VAL A 150 -13.50 -15.93 -7.00
C VAL A 150 -14.44 -15.56 -8.15
N VAL A 151 -15.13 -14.42 -8.10
CA VAL A 151 -16.15 -13.98 -9.08
C VAL A 151 -15.58 -13.05 -10.15
N GLY A 152 -15.73 -13.40 -11.43
CA GLY A 152 -15.42 -12.53 -12.57
C GLY A 152 -13.93 -12.43 -12.93
N ASN A 153 -13.62 -11.52 -13.86
CA ASN A 153 -12.25 -11.06 -14.12
C ASN A 153 -11.84 -9.99 -13.11
N GLY A 154 -10.70 -10.16 -12.47
CA GLY A 154 -10.33 -9.35 -11.32
C GLY A 154 -8.85 -9.05 -11.24
N LEU A 155 -8.54 -7.85 -10.78
CA LEU A 155 -7.22 -7.46 -10.32
C LEU A 155 -7.34 -6.96 -8.89
N GLN A 156 -6.73 -7.66 -7.95
CA GLN A 156 -6.55 -7.14 -6.59
C GLN A 156 -5.26 -6.32 -6.57
N LEU A 157 -5.26 -5.18 -5.86
CA LEU A 157 -4.11 -4.31 -5.68
C LEU A 157 -3.92 -3.97 -4.21
N ALA A 158 -2.66 -3.91 -3.78
CA ALA A 158 -2.31 -3.30 -2.50
C ALA A 158 -2.37 -1.77 -2.60
N TRP A 159 -2.79 -1.11 -1.53
CA TRP A 159 -2.90 0.35 -1.48
C TRP A 159 -1.56 1.08 -1.60
N SER A 160 -0.54 0.53 -0.94
CA SER A 160 0.79 1.10 -0.85
C SER A 160 1.66 0.85 -2.07
N SER A 161 1.17 0.05 -3.03
CA SER A 161 1.92 -0.22 -4.25
C SER A 161 2.04 1.07 -5.06
N PRO A 162 3.25 1.56 -5.38
CA PRO A 162 3.39 2.48 -6.50
C PRO A 162 2.83 1.72 -7.71
N LEU A 163 1.65 2.15 -8.16
CA LEU A 163 0.76 1.39 -9.04
C LEU A 163 1.58 0.60 -10.06
N PRO A 164 1.44 -0.74 -10.16
CA PRO A 164 2.07 -1.50 -11.23
C PRO A 164 1.32 -1.14 -12.51
N LEU A 165 1.60 0.04 -13.06
CA LEU A 165 0.90 0.68 -14.18
C LEU A 165 0.80 -0.28 -15.36
N ARG A 166 1.85 -1.06 -15.56
CA ARG A 166 1.87 -2.13 -16.55
C ARG A 166 0.74 -3.14 -16.33
N ARG A 167 0.53 -3.63 -15.11
CA ARG A 167 -0.54 -4.60 -14.81
C ARG A 167 -1.92 -3.99 -14.96
N ILE A 168 -2.12 -2.77 -14.46
CA ILE A 168 -3.40 -2.06 -14.60
C ILE A 168 -3.70 -1.84 -16.09
N ARG A 169 -2.73 -1.40 -16.87
CA ARG A 169 -2.84 -1.21 -18.32
C ARG A 169 -3.12 -2.53 -19.02
N ASP A 170 -2.36 -3.58 -18.72
CA ASP A 170 -2.51 -4.88 -19.36
C ASP A 170 -3.90 -5.48 -19.01
N PHE A 171 -4.40 -5.25 -17.79
CA PHE A 171 -5.75 -5.63 -17.37
C PHE A 171 -6.83 -4.80 -18.08
N ALA A 172 -6.68 -3.48 -18.15
CA ALA A 172 -7.60 -2.57 -18.84
C ALA A 172 -7.67 -2.80 -20.35
N ALA A 173 -6.58 -3.23 -20.97
CA ALA A 173 -6.58 -3.63 -22.38
C ALA A 173 -7.47 -4.87 -22.64
N ARG A 174 -7.61 -5.76 -21.65
CA ARG A 174 -8.46 -6.97 -21.74
C ARG A 174 -9.89 -6.71 -21.32
N CYS A 175 -10.08 -5.89 -20.29
CA CYS A 175 -11.36 -5.52 -19.72
C CYS A 175 -11.60 -4.02 -19.95
N PRO A 176 -12.21 -3.59 -21.07
CA PRO A 176 -12.49 -2.17 -21.30
C PRO A 176 -13.52 -1.57 -20.33
N GLU A 177 -14.37 -2.43 -19.75
CA GLU A 177 -15.33 -2.04 -18.71
C GLU A 177 -14.80 -2.48 -17.34
N ILE A 178 -14.17 -1.55 -16.62
CA ILE A 178 -13.62 -1.80 -15.28
C ILE A 178 -14.49 -1.14 -14.22
N THR A 179 -14.78 -1.88 -13.14
CA THR A 179 -15.25 -1.30 -11.89
C THR A 179 -14.10 -1.24 -10.89
N LEU A 180 -13.68 -0.04 -10.49
CA LEU A 180 -12.71 0.17 -9.42
C LEU A 180 -13.43 0.29 -8.07
N LEU A 181 -13.01 -0.52 -7.11
CA LEU A 181 -13.63 -0.68 -5.80
C LEU A 181 -12.59 -0.46 -4.71
N GLY A 182 -12.87 0.50 -3.84
CA GLY A 182 -12.05 0.85 -2.70
C GLY A 182 -12.25 2.31 -2.32
N PRO A 183 -11.88 2.72 -1.09
CA PRO A 183 -11.81 4.13 -0.76
C PRO A 183 -10.88 4.87 -1.75
N ASP A 184 -11.08 6.17 -1.94
CA ASP A 184 -10.25 7.02 -2.81
C ASP A 184 -10.05 6.49 -4.25
N ALA A 185 -10.95 5.64 -4.76
CA ALA A 185 -10.86 5.05 -6.09
C ALA A 185 -10.68 6.11 -7.18
N GLU A 186 -11.34 7.26 -7.04
CA GLU A 186 -11.22 8.38 -7.98
C GLU A 186 -9.82 9.02 -7.95
N ALA A 187 -9.21 9.19 -6.78
CA ALA A 187 -7.86 9.71 -6.66
C ALA A 187 -6.84 8.75 -7.31
N ILE A 188 -7.02 7.46 -7.11
CA ILE A 188 -6.17 6.43 -7.74
C ILE A 188 -6.39 6.39 -9.25
N ALA A 189 -7.62 6.58 -9.72
CA ALA A 189 -7.89 6.71 -11.15
C ALA A 189 -7.24 7.96 -11.75
N ALA A 190 -7.22 9.08 -11.02
CA ALA A 190 -6.51 10.29 -11.43
C ALA A 190 -5.00 10.07 -11.49
N GLU A 191 -4.41 9.36 -10.51
CA GLU A 191 -3.00 8.95 -10.55
C GLU A 191 -2.72 8.05 -11.77
N VAL A 192 -3.57 7.05 -12.03
CA VAL A 192 -3.47 6.18 -13.21
C VAL A 192 -3.57 6.99 -14.51
N ALA A 193 -4.49 7.96 -14.57
CA ALA A 193 -4.69 8.83 -15.73
C ALA A 193 -3.49 9.76 -15.97
N ALA A 194 -2.94 10.35 -14.90
CA ALA A 194 -1.73 11.18 -14.97
C ALA A 194 -0.51 10.42 -15.52
N GLN A 195 -0.54 9.09 -15.44
CA GLN A 195 0.49 8.20 -15.96
C GLN A 195 0.19 7.71 -17.40
N GLY A 196 -0.81 8.29 -18.07
CA GLY A 196 -1.11 8.04 -19.49
C GLY A 196 -2.00 6.82 -19.76
N ILE A 197 -2.64 6.24 -18.74
CA ILE A 197 -3.62 5.15 -18.92
C ILE A 197 -5.01 5.76 -19.03
N SER A 198 -5.75 5.40 -20.09
CA SER A 198 -7.14 5.86 -20.23
C SER A 198 -8.04 5.19 -19.19
N VAL A 199 -8.73 6.02 -18.40
CA VAL A 199 -9.73 5.60 -17.40
C VAL A 199 -11.16 5.99 -17.79
N SER A 200 -11.39 6.46 -19.02
CA SER A 200 -12.68 7.02 -19.45
C SER A 200 -13.85 6.01 -19.42
N GLY A 201 -13.56 4.71 -19.47
CA GLY A 201 -14.55 3.63 -19.38
C GLY A 201 -14.72 3.04 -17.97
N TRP A 202 -14.02 3.58 -16.97
CA TRP A 202 -14.02 3.03 -15.63
C TRP A 202 -15.23 3.52 -14.83
N ARG A 203 -15.76 2.63 -14.00
CA ARG A 203 -16.82 2.93 -13.03
C ARG A 203 -16.21 2.88 -11.64
N PHE A 204 -16.60 3.81 -10.78
CA PHE A 204 -16.12 3.91 -9.42
C PHE A 204 -17.24 3.53 -8.47
N ALA A 205 -16.93 2.66 -7.52
CA ALA A 205 -17.84 2.31 -6.44
C ALA A 205 -17.09 2.47 -5.11
N VAL A 206 -17.52 3.45 -4.33
CA VAL A 206 -17.09 3.65 -2.95
C VAL A 206 -17.93 2.73 -2.08
N LYS A 207 -17.29 1.87 -1.30
CA LYS A 207 -17.92 1.15 -0.19
C LYS A 207 -17.21 1.52 1.09
#